data_AF-A0A7W3YM72-F1
#
_entry.id   AF-A0A7W3YM72-F1
#
_cell.length_a   1.000
_cell.length_b   1.000
_cell.length_c   1.000
_cell.angle_alpha   90.00
_cell.angle_beta   90.00
_cell.angle_gamma   90.00
#
_symmetry.space_group_name_H-M   'P 1'
#
loop_
_entity.id
_entity.type
_entity.pdbx_description
1 polymer ?
#
loop_
_entity_poly.entity_id
_entity_poly.type
_entity_poly.pdbx_seq_one_letter_code
_entity_poly.pdbx_strand_id
1 'polypeptide(L)'
;MKNLVNQVYWESMLDTYMFGSNLKIANNNHVEFVNRLMPSGKIITAWHSSSNYQATKQVPKLPILTNGRRYRINIHADFNPNNSVIIRIVFFDVQGEKIKKIDFRSKTKEFVFPENAVSYDIELINSGNISISFDRLEICNSNLSKDVNKDIWIHSKMNASLYPTNLVLVLDNKRSRQVTLDKQLFYDDIPVQIVNISWQAQGRASWVLKEYLDNISPDFNLISISPKLDQLANELHQEFPSTRLGLSEDFRLMEDSQLYNNLNLNNIDWSFMANQIRRFWKEGDIRATRSN
;
A
#
# COMPACT_ATOMS: atom_id res chain seq x y z
N MET A 1 13.04 1.78 -13.59
CA MET A 1 12.16 2.75 -12.91
C MET A 1 11.28 1.96 -11.94
N LYS A 2 11.27 2.28 -10.64
CA LYS A 2 10.56 1.45 -9.64
C LYS A 2 9.05 1.48 -9.90
N ASN A 3 8.41 0.31 -10.03
CA ASN A 3 6.94 0.25 -10.06
C ASN A 3 6.42 0.43 -8.63
N LEU A 4 5.72 1.54 -8.39
CA LEU A 4 5.18 1.92 -7.10
C LEU A 4 3.68 2.16 -7.21
N VAL A 5 2.96 1.83 -6.12
CA VAL A 5 1.62 2.35 -5.85
C VAL A 5 1.78 3.44 -4.82
N ASN A 6 1.55 4.69 -5.20
CA ASN A 6 1.58 5.82 -4.27
C ASN A 6 0.25 5.87 -3.52
N GLN A 7 0.32 6.11 -2.21
CA GLN A 7 -0.83 6.13 -1.32
C GLN A 7 -0.99 7.52 -0.70
N VAL A 8 -2.20 8.07 -0.80
CA VAL A 8 -2.52 9.43 -0.36
C VAL A 8 -3.74 9.41 0.55
N TYR A 9 -3.67 10.19 1.63
CA TYR A 9 -4.64 10.16 2.73
C TYR A 9 -5.29 11.51 2.95
N TRP A 10 -6.48 11.48 3.55
CA TRP A 10 -7.19 12.67 4.01
C TRP A 10 -6.74 13.02 5.44
N GLU A 11 -5.66 13.79 5.56
CA GLU A 11 -4.95 13.98 6.86
C GLU A 11 -5.25 15.31 7.54
N SER A 12 -5.99 16.23 6.91
CA SER A 12 -6.17 17.58 7.44
C SER A 12 -7.47 18.23 7.01
N MET A 13 -7.95 19.17 7.83
CA MET A 13 -9.13 19.99 7.56
C MET A 13 -8.89 21.10 6.53
N LEU A 14 -7.64 21.46 6.24
CA LEU A 14 -7.29 22.66 5.46
C LEU A 14 -8.00 22.73 4.09
N ASP A 15 -8.00 21.61 3.37
CA ASP A 15 -8.61 21.52 2.04
C ASP A 15 -10.01 20.90 2.09
N THR A 16 -10.63 20.87 3.28
CA THR A 16 -11.93 20.23 3.53
C THR A 16 -13.05 21.25 3.70
N TYR A 17 -14.21 21.00 3.12
CA TYR A 17 -15.41 21.78 3.37
C TYR A 17 -15.92 21.53 4.79
N MET A 18 -15.69 22.48 5.70
CA MET A 18 -16.05 22.33 7.12
C MET A 18 -17.41 22.92 7.52
N PHE A 19 -18.03 23.75 6.68
CA PHE A 19 -19.29 24.42 7.03
C PHE A 19 -20.44 23.43 7.22
N GLY A 20 -20.83 23.18 8.47
CA GLY A 20 -21.85 22.18 8.82
C GLY A 20 -21.38 20.73 8.71
N SER A 21 -20.07 20.50 8.55
CA SER A 21 -19.50 19.17 8.41
C SER A 21 -18.99 18.63 9.75
N ASN A 22 -19.20 17.34 9.98
CA ASN A 22 -18.52 16.59 11.02
C ASN A 22 -17.40 15.76 10.37
N LEU A 23 -16.17 15.94 10.83
CA LEU A 23 -14.99 15.23 10.34
C LEU A 23 -14.31 14.53 11.51
N LYS A 24 -14.13 13.21 11.40
CA LYS A 24 -13.32 12.41 12.32
C LYS A 24 -12.20 11.73 11.55
N ILE A 25 -10.97 11.86 12.05
CA ILE A 25 -9.78 11.23 11.48
C ILE A 25 -9.22 10.27 12.54
N ALA A 26 -9.19 8.98 12.24
CA ALA A 26 -8.64 7.96 13.13
C ALA A 26 -7.11 7.84 13.00
N ASN A 27 -6.47 7.15 13.95
CA ASN A 27 -5.01 6.97 13.97
C ASN A 27 -4.45 6.25 12.73
N ASN A 28 -5.26 5.43 12.07
CA ASN A 28 -4.92 4.77 10.81
C ASN A 28 -5.27 5.62 9.57
N ASN A 29 -5.46 6.93 9.72
CA ASN A 29 -5.89 7.88 8.68
C ASN A 29 -7.26 7.55 8.04
N HIS A 30 -8.03 6.65 8.61
CA HIS A 30 -9.42 6.46 8.21
C HIS A 30 -10.23 7.72 8.55
N VAL A 31 -11.06 8.17 7.62
CA VAL A 31 -11.85 9.39 7.75
C VAL A 31 -13.33 9.09 7.65
N GLU A 32 -14.07 9.58 8.64
CA GLU A 32 -15.52 9.66 8.62
C GLU A 32 -15.92 11.13 8.44
N PHE A 33 -16.58 11.42 7.32
CA PHE A 33 -17.10 12.74 6.99
C PHE A 33 -18.62 12.70 6.87
N VAL A 34 -19.34 13.62 7.52
CA VAL A 34 -20.81 13.72 7.43
C VAL A 34 -21.23 15.17 7.23
N ASN A 35 -22.02 15.43 6.20
CA ASN A 35 -22.71 16.71 6.02
C ASN A 35 -23.97 16.55 5.15
N ARG A 36 -25.15 16.54 5.78
CA ARG A 36 -26.45 16.34 5.10
C ARG A 36 -26.93 17.56 4.32
N LEU A 37 -26.40 18.73 4.62
CA LEU A 37 -26.85 20.02 4.07
C LEU A 37 -25.79 20.66 3.17
N MET A 38 -24.72 19.91 2.84
CA MET A 38 -23.69 20.40 1.95
C MET A 38 -24.31 20.67 0.57
N PRO A 39 -24.14 21.87 -0.01
CA PRO A 39 -24.64 22.16 -1.34
C PRO A 39 -23.99 21.28 -2.41
N SER A 40 -24.77 20.88 -3.41
CA SER A 40 -24.24 20.15 -4.57
C SER A 40 -23.24 21.00 -5.36
N GLY A 41 -22.23 20.37 -5.95
CA GLY A 41 -21.18 21.01 -6.74
C GLY A 41 -20.02 21.59 -5.92
N LYS A 42 -20.10 21.62 -4.58
CA LYS A 42 -19.00 22.05 -3.71
C LYS A 42 -17.93 20.96 -3.57
N ILE A 43 -16.67 21.37 -3.52
CA ILE A 43 -15.54 20.48 -3.24
C ILE A 43 -15.63 20.08 -1.76
N ILE A 44 -15.65 18.78 -1.49
CA ILE A 44 -15.61 18.16 -0.16
C ILE A 44 -14.19 18.19 0.37
N THR A 45 -13.25 17.70 -0.43
CA THR A 45 -11.82 17.74 -0.13
C THR A 45 -10.98 17.76 -1.41
N ALA A 46 -9.76 18.29 -1.32
CA ALA A 46 -8.80 18.32 -2.42
C ALA A 46 -7.39 17.88 -1.98
N TRP A 47 -6.64 17.33 -2.94
CA TRP A 47 -5.22 17.03 -2.81
C TRP A 47 -4.46 17.65 -3.98
N HIS A 48 -3.24 18.12 -3.67
CA HIS A 48 -2.42 18.89 -4.60
C HIS A 48 -1.06 18.19 -4.81
N SER A 49 -0.56 18.21 -6.05
CA SER A 49 0.78 17.71 -6.44
C SER A 49 1.88 18.76 -6.40
N SER A 50 1.50 20.02 -6.28
CA SER A 50 2.40 21.15 -6.03
C SER A 50 1.83 22.01 -4.92
N SER A 51 2.66 22.46 -4.00
CA SER A 51 2.29 23.43 -2.98
C SER A 51 3.36 24.51 -2.87
N ASN A 52 2.94 25.75 -2.63
CA ASN A 52 3.87 26.79 -2.21
C ASN A 52 4.08 26.65 -0.69
N TYR A 53 5.14 25.94 -0.30
CA TYR A 53 5.44 25.66 1.11
C TYR A 53 5.50 26.94 1.97
N GLN A 54 5.97 28.07 1.43
CA GLN A 54 6.04 29.33 2.18
C GLN A 54 4.65 29.90 2.51
N ALA A 55 3.66 29.63 1.65
CA ALA A 55 2.29 30.11 1.83
C ALA A 55 1.42 29.14 2.64
N THR A 56 1.54 27.83 2.39
CA THR A 56 0.62 26.82 2.96
C THR A 56 1.25 25.98 4.07
N LYS A 57 2.58 25.98 4.20
CA LYS A 57 3.38 25.05 5.03
C LYS A 57 3.03 23.57 4.79
N GLN A 58 2.39 23.25 3.67
CA GLN A 58 2.04 21.88 3.30
C GLN A 58 3.09 21.30 2.35
N VAL A 59 3.43 20.03 2.56
CA VAL A 59 4.18 19.23 1.59
C VAL A 59 3.19 18.67 0.57
N PRO A 60 3.50 18.65 -0.74
CA PRO A 60 2.63 18.04 -1.74
C PRO A 60 2.30 16.60 -1.38
N LYS A 61 1.02 16.25 -1.44
CA LYS A 61 0.55 14.92 -1.04
C LYS A 61 0.46 13.96 -2.22
N LEU A 62 0.31 14.50 -3.44
CA LEU A 62 0.21 13.71 -4.66
C LEU A 62 1.60 13.45 -5.28
N PRO A 63 1.83 12.27 -5.88
CA PRO A 63 3.10 11.94 -6.50
C PRO A 63 3.35 12.73 -7.79
N ILE A 64 4.62 12.96 -8.10
CA ILE A 64 5.05 13.49 -9.40
C ILE A 64 4.74 12.47 -10.48
N LEU A 65 4.11 12.92 -11.56
CA LEU A 65 3.77 12.10 -12.72
C LEU A 65 4.61 12.53 -13.93
N THR A 66 5.01 11.56 -14.74
CA THR A 66 5.68 11.81 -16.03
C THR A 66 4.66 12.11 -17.14
N ASN A 67 4.93 13.17 -17.88
CA ASN A 67 4.18 13.64 -19.05
C ASN A 67 4.00 12.52 -20.10
N GLY A 68 2.82 12.48 -20.72
CA GLY A 68 2.46 11.48 -21.74
C GLY A 68 2.23 10.06 -21.22
N ARG A 69 2.45 9.79 -19.93
CA ARG A 69 2.26 8.44 -19.36
C ARG A 69 0.85 8.21 -18.85
N ARG A 70 0.45 6.93 -18.87
CA ARG A 70 -0.86 6.46 -18.43
C ARG A 70 -0.81 5.92 -17.00
N TYR A 71 -1.70 6.42 -16.16
CA TYR A 71 -1.84 6.07 -14.76
C TYR A 71 -3.23 5.54 -14.46
N ARG A 72 -3.33 4.79 -13.36
CA ARG A 72 -4.59 4.37 -12.76
C ARG A 72 -4.71 4.99 -11.38
N ILE A 73 -5.83 5.65 -11.12
CA ILE A 73 -6.27 6.05 -9.78
C ILE A 73 -7.26 5.02 -9.24
N ASN A 74 -7.11 4.66 -7.97
CA ASN A 74 -8.06 3.84 -7.23
C ASN A 74 -8.41 4.51 -5.90
N ILE A 75 -9.69 4.53 -5.53
CA ILE A 75 -10.19 5.18 -4.32
C ILE A 75 -10.80 4.13 -3.40
N HIS A 76 -10.20 3.99 -2.23
CA HIS A 76 -10.68 3.17 -1.13
C HIS A 76 -11.55 4.04 -0.23
N ALA A 77 -12.83 4.10 -0.56
CA ALA A 77 -13.83 4.85 0.20
C ALA A 77 -15.22 4.31 -0.10
N ASP A 78 -16.16 4.54 0.81
CA ASP A 78 -17.59 4.36 0.61
C ASP A 78 -18.31 5.69 0.67
N PHE A 79 -19.23 5.88 -0.27
CA PHE A 79 -20.03 7.10 -0.41
C PHE A 79 -21.48 6.74 -0.14
N ASN A 80 -22.14 7.53 0.71
CA ASN A 80 -23.53 7.33 1.04
C ASN A 80 -24.31 8.61 0.79
N PRO A 81 -25.29 8.63 -0.13
CA PRO A 81 -25.70 7.51 -0.98
C PRO A 81 -24.63 7.05 -1.98
N ASN A 82 -24.78 5.85 -2.56
CA ASN A 82 -23.87 5.39 -3.61
C ASN A 82 -23.89 6.35 -4.81
N ASN A 83 -22.74 6.51 -5.47
CA ASN A 83 -22.53 7.43 -6.60
C ASN A 83 -22.83 8.91 -6.29
N SER A 84 -22.92 9.31 -5.02
CA SER A 84 -23.23 10.69 -4.61
C SER A 84 -22.03 11.65 -4.63
N VAL A 85 -20.84 11.17 -4.98
CA VAL A 85 -19.61 11.95 -5.12
C VAL A 85 -19.12 11.91 -6.56
N ILE A 86 -18.69 13.05 -7.09
CA ILE A 86 -17.93 13.15 -8.34
C ILE A 86 -16.47 13.30 -7.97
N ILE A 87 -15.61 12.47 -8.56
CA ILE A 87 -14.16 12.60 -8.46
C ILE A 87 -13.69 13.40 -9.66
N ARG A 88 -12.87 14.42 -9.43
CA ARG A 88 -12.29 15.25 -10.48
C ARG A 88 -10.77 15.23 -10.40
N ILE A 89 -10.12 15.12 -11.57
CA ILE A 89 -8.69 15.42 -11.74
C ILE A 89 -8.59 16.71 -12.55
N VAL A 90 -7.85 17.70 -12.05
CA VAL A 90 -7.57 18.96 -12.74
C VAL A 90 -6.09 19.03 -13.06
N PHE A 91 -5.71 19.40 -14.28
CA PHE A 91 -4.32 19.54 -14.71
C PHE A 91 -4.00 20.99 -14.99
N PHE A 92 -2.79 21.42 -14.63
CA PHE A 92 -2.31 22.79 -14.75
C PHE A 92 -0.98 22.85 -15.51
N ASP A 93 -0.79 23.92 -16.28
CA ASP A 93 0.47 24.24 -16.93
C ASP A 93 1.44 25.00 -16.00
N VAL A 94 2.59 25.42 -16.55
CA VAL A 94 3.64 26.15 -15.80
C VAL A 94 3.21 27.54 -15.33
N GLN A 95 2.17 28.12 -15.95
CA GLN A 95 1.59 29.38 -15.52
C GLN A 95 0.56 29.19 -14.39
N GLY A 96 0.23 27.94 -14.05
CA GLY A 96 -0.83 27.62 -13.09
C GLY A 96 -2.23 27.66 -13.71
N GLU A 97 -2.33 27.76 -15.04
CA GLU A 97 -3.61 27.79 -15.73
C GLU A 97 -4.14 26.38 -15.96
N LYS A 98 -5.45 26.24 -15.81
CA LYS A 98 -6.12 24.96 -16.00
C LYS A 98 -6.18 24.61 -17.48
N ILE A 99 -5.48 23.54 -17.84
CA ILE A 99 -5.44 23.04 -19.22
C ILE A 99 -6.47 21.95 -19.50
N LYS A 100 -6.82 21.12 -18.50
CA LYS A 100 -7.75 20.00 -18.67
C LYS A 100 -8.38 19.58 -17.35
N LYS A 101 -9.59 19.01 -17.41
CA LYS A 101 -10.19 18.27 -16.30
C LYS A 101 -10.80 16.93 -16.74
N ILE A 102 -10.91 16.00 -15.81
CA ILE A 102 -11.57 14.71 -15.97
C ILE A 102 -12.50 14.49 -14.77
N ASP A 103 -13.79 14.31 -15.02
CA ASP A 103 -14.81 14.06 -13.99
C ASP A 103 -15.30 12.60 -14.12
N PHE A 104 -15.39 11.85 -13.02
CA PHE A 104 -15.85 10.46 -13.00
C PHE A 104 -16.46 10.08 -11.64
N ARG A 105 -17.29 9.03 -11.60
CA ARG A 105 -17.93 8.52 -10.35
C ARG A 105 -17.40 7.16 -9.90
N SER A 106 -16.83 6.38 -10.83
CA SER A 106 -16.19 5.10 -10.51
C SER A 106 -15.06 5.32 -9.50
N LYS A 107 -14.91 4.40 -8.53
CA LYS A 107 -13.77 4.41 -7.60
C LYS A 107 -12.43 4.15 -8.29
N THR A 108 -12.44 3.65 -9.52
CA THR A 108 -11.23 3.43 -10.34
C THR A 108 -11.33 4.14 -11.68
N LYS A 109 -10.24 4.77 -12.12
CA LYS A 109 -10.14 5.41 -13.43
C LYS A 109 -8.71 5.37 -13.99
N GLU A 110 -8.58 5.11 -15.28
CA GLU A 110 -7.33 5.35 -15.99
C GLU A 110 -7.33 6.73 -16.66
N PHE A 111 -6.16 7.37 -16.65
CA PHE A 111 -5.95 8.68 -17.27
C PHE A 111 -4.52 8.81 -17.80
N VAL A 112 -4.32 9.74 -18.73
CA VAL A 112 -2.99 10.13 -19.23
C VAL A 112 -2.63 11.47 -18.61
N PHE A 113 -1.43 11.58 -18.04
CA PHE A 113 -0.92 12.86 -17.58
C PHE A 113 -0.54 13.72 -18.81
N PRO A 114 -1.19 14.87 -19.06
CA PRO A 114 -1.01 15.64 -20.29
C PRO A 114 0.45 16.08 -20.52
N GLU A 115 0.85 16.23 -21.78
CA GLU A 115 2.24 16.59 -22.14
C GLU A 115 2.66 17.98 -21.67
N ASN A 116 1.72 18.90 -21.53
CA ASN A 116 1.94 20.27 -21.09
C ASN A 116 1.56 20.52 -19.62
N ALA A 117 1.21 19.46 -18.87
CA ALA A 117 0.92 19.56 -17.44
C ALA A 117 2.22 19.55 -16.62
N VAL A 118 2.29 20.38 -15.59
CA VAL A 118 3.36 20.30 -14.57
C VAL A 118 2.84 20.01 -13.17
N SER A 119 1.55 20.24 -12.95
CA SER A 119 0.87 19.85 -11.73
C SER A 119 -0.56 19.42 -12.01
N TYR A 120 -1.16 18.83 -10.99
CA TYR A 120 -2.53 18.36 -10.96
C TYR A 120 -3.08 18.31 -9.55
N ASP A 121 -4.40 18.41 -9.48
CA ASP A 121 -5.19 18.28 -8.28
C ASP A 121 -6.20 17.14 -8.42
N ILE A 122 -6.56 16.55 -7.28
CA ILE A 122 -7.66 15.60 -7.18
C ILE A 122 -8.69 16.16 -6.21
N GLU A 123 -9.95 16.20 -6.62
CA GLU A 123 -11.06 16.74 -5.83
C GLU A 123 -12.14 15.67 -5.65
N LEU A 124 -12.70 15.57 -4.44
CA LEU A 124 -14.01 14.95 -4.22
C LEU A 124 -15.06 16.06 -4.22
N ILE A 125 -16.07 15.96 -5.07
CA ILE A 125 -17.10 16.97 -5.26
C ILE A 125 -18.44 16.39 -4.83
N ASN A 126 -19.15 17.13 -4.00
CA ASN A 126 -20.47 16.75 -3.53
C ASN A 126 -21.47 16.74 -4.70
N SER A 127 -22.22 15.65 -4.82
CA SER A 127 -23.32 15.49 -5.77
C SER A 127 -24.52 14.82 -5.08
N GLY A 128 -24.83 15.27 -3.86
CA GLY A 128 -25.90 14.74 -3.01
C GLY A 128 -25.41 13.72 -1.97
N ASN A 129 -24.14 13.83 -1.55
CA ASN A 129 -23.54 12.96 -0.55
C ASN A 129 -23.97 13.37 0.86
N ILE A 130 -24.22 12.38 1.71
CA ILE A 130 -24.53 12.54 3.13
C ILE A 130 -23.32 12.21 3.99
N SER A 131 -22.64 11.10 3.68
CA SER A 131 -21.48 10.65 4.45
C SER A 131 -20.45 9.93 3.60
N ILE A 132 -19.17 10.08 3.97
CA ILE A 132 -18.04 9.38 3.37
C ILE A 132 -17.30 8.64 4.46
N SER A 133 -17.03 7.36 4.20
CA SER A 133 -16.01 6.58 4.90
C SER A 133 -14.81 6.45 3.96
N PHE A 134 -13.67 7.07 4.27
CA PHE A 134 -12.52 7.18 3.36
C PHE A 134 -11.27 6.60 3.99
N ASP A 135 -10.61 5.68 3.29
CA ASP A 135 -9.32 5.12 3.70
C ASP A 135 -8.17 5.85 3.02
N ARG A 136 -8.13 5.80 1.69
CA ARG A 136 -7.04 6.37 0.88
C ARG A 136 -7.40 6.44 -0.60
N LEU A 137 -6.64 7.25 -1.34
CA LEU A 137 -6.53 7.14 -2.79
C LEU A 137 -5.15 6.63 -3.18
N GLU A 138 -5.09 5.90 -4.28
CA GLU A 138 -3.89 5.28 -4.80
C GLU A 138 -3.64 5.70 -6.24
N ILE A 139 -2.39 5.97 -6.60
CA ILE A 139 -1.98 6.28 -7.99
C ILE A 139 -0.80 5.40 -8.36
N CYS A 140 -0.93 4.69 -9.48
CA CYS A 140 0.11 3.82 -10.00
C CYS A 140 0.13 3.81 -11.53
N ASN A 141 1.17 3.23 -12.14
CA ASN A 141 1.19 3.04 -13.58
C ASN A 141 0.03 2.11 -14.00
N SER A 142 -0.69 2.48 -15.05
CA SER A 142 -1.85 1.72 -15.54
C SER A 142 -1.52 0.29 -15.98
N ASN A 143 -0.27 0.01 -16.37
CA ASN A 143 0.16 -1.31 -16.81
C ASN A 143 0.29 -2.35 -15.68
N LEU A 144 0.19 -1.93 -14.42
CA LEU A 144 0.28 -2.84 -13.28
C LEU A 144 -1.02 -3.64 -13.11
N SER A 145 -0.91 -4.88 -12.63
CA SER A 145 -2.07 -5.71 -12.27
C SER A 145 -3.02 -4.94 -11.35
N LYS A 146 -4.32 -5.19 -11.43
CA LYS A 146 -5.30 -4.60 -10.49
C LYS A 146 -5.11 -5.09 -9.06
N ASP A 147 -4.52 -6.27 -8.87
CA ASP A 147 -4.28 -6.85 -7.55
C ASP A 147 -3.34 -6.03 -6.69
N VAL A 148 -2.47 -5.21 -7.29
CA VAL A 148 -1.55 -4.32 -6.57
C VAL A 148 -2.27 -3.28 -5.70
N ASN A 149 -3.56 -3.05 -5.94
CA ASN A 149 -4.40 -2.13 -5.19
C ASN A 149 -5.21 -2.82 -4.08
N LYS A 150 -5.15 -4.16 -3.94
CA LYS A 150 -5.80 -4.88 -2.85
C LYS A 150 -5.10 -4.60 -1.52
N ASP A 151 -5.83 -4.50 -0.42
CA ASP A 151 -5.22 -4.26 0.89
C ASP A 151 -4.24 -5.36 1.28
N ILE A 152 -4.60 -6.62 1.05
CA ILE A 152 -3.73 -7.78 1.16
C ILE A 152 -3.45 -8.27 -0.26
N TRP A 153 -2.21 -8.13 -0.70
CA TRP A 153 -1.79 -8.55 -2.03
C TRP A 153 -0.79 -9.69 -1.93
N ILE A 154 -1.26 -10.87 -2.30
CA ILE A 154 -0.46 -12.08 -2.37
C ILE A 154 0.11 -12.18 -3.79
N HIS A 155 1.43 -12.24 -3.88
CA HIS A 155 2.14 -12.37 -5.15
C HIS A 155 2.06 -13.79 -5.67
N SER A 156 2.33 -13.98 -6.97
CA SER A 156 2.57 -15.31 -7.51
C SER A 156 3.80 -15.95 -6.86
N LYS A 157 3.77 -17.27 -6.62
CA LYS A 157 4.92 -18.01 -6.13
C LYS A 157 6.11 -17.86 -7.08
N MET A 158 7.27 -17.58 -6.51
CA MET A 158 8.58 -17.55 -7.17
C MET A 158 9.30 -18.86 -6.88
N ASN A 159 10.04 -19.38 -7.87
CA ASN A 159 10.81 -20.62 -7.84
C ASN A 159 9.97 -21.86 -7.47
N ALA A 160 9.70 -22.71 -8.47
CA ALA A 160 9.06 -23.99 -8.22
C ALA A 160 10.06 -24.93 -7.56
N SER A 161 9.67 -25.59 -6.46
CA SER A 161 10.56 -26.45 -5.69
C SER A 161 9.77 -27.52 -4.94
N LEU A 162 10.46 -28.61 -4.59
CA LEU A 162 9.97 -29.67 -3.71
C LEU A 162 9.99 -29.25 -2.23
N TYR A 163 10.60 -28.10 -1.91
CA TYR A 163 10.66 -27.57 -0.55
C TYR A 163 9.44 -26.71 -0.19
N PRO A 164 9.13 -26.57 1.12
CA PRO A 164 8.04 -25.73 1.59
C PRO A 164 8.19 -24.29 1.11
N THR A 165 7.08 -23.64 0.77
CA THR A 165 7.12 -22.25 0.26
C THR A 165 7.36 -21.27 1.40
N ASN A 166 8.33 -20.36 1.25
CA ASN A 166 8.54 -19.30 2.24
C ASN A 166 7.56 -18.15 1.98
N LEU A 167 6.52 -18.05 2.81
CA LEU A 167 5.54 -16.99 2.78
C LEU A 167 6.05 -15.78 3.58
N VAL A 168 6.47 -14.72 2.88
CA VAL A 168 7.09 -13.54 3.47
C VAL A 168 6.06 -12.41 3.61
N LEU A 169 5.72 -12.09 4.85
CA LEU A 169 4.78 -11.02 5.22
C LEU A 169 5.49 -9.67 5.23
N VAL A 170 5.05 -8.76 4.35
CA VAL A 170 5.64 -7.43 4.17
C VAL A 170 4.62 -6.36 4.46
N LEU A 171 4.97 -5.45 5.36
CA LEU A 171 4.16 -4.28 5.65
C LEU A 171 4.46 -3.18 4.64
N ASP A 172 3.43 -2.66 3.99
CA ASP A 172 3.61 -1.52 3.09
C ASP A 172 4.02 -0.27 3.87
N ASN A 173 4.81 0.58 3.20
CA ASN A 173 5.04 1.93 3.70
C ASN A 173 3.73 2.71 3.60
N LYS A 174 3.48 3.57 4.60
CA LYS A 174 2.35 4.50 4.64
C LYS A 174 2.14 5.19 3.29
N ARG A 175 3.19 5.73 2.66
CA ARG A 175 3.03 6.55 1.43
C ARG A 175 3.18 5.78 0.12
N SER A 176 3.68 4.54 0.16
CA SER A 176 3.92 3.80 -1.07
C SER A 176 4.01 2.30 -0.84
N ARG A 177 3.55 1.53 -1.82
CA ARG A 177 3.79 0.10 -1.92
C ARG A 177 4.73 -0.16 -3.09
N GLN A 178 5.74 -0.99 -2.87
CA GLN A 178 6.61 -1.45 -3.94
C GLN A 178 5.99 -2.65 -4.65
N VAL A 179 5.97 -2.60 -5.98
CA VAL A 179 5.34 -3.63 -6.82
C VAL A 179 6.39 -4.52 -7.47
N THR A 180 7.60 -4.01 -7.68
CA THR A 180 8.66 -4.78 -8.33
C THR A 180 9.40 -5.61 -7.29
N LEU A 181 9.18 -6.91 -7.40
CA LEU A 181 10.16 -7.92 -7.04
C LEU A 181 10.92 -8.21 -8.31
N ASP A 182 12.17 -7.79 -8.38
CA ASP A 182 13.01 -8.27 -9.46
C ASP A 182 13.21 -9.77 -9.19
N LYS A 183 12.62 -10.61 -10.04
CA LYS A 183 12.58 -12.07 -9.88
C LYS A 183 13.99 -12.66 -9.82
N GLN A 184 14.99 -11.94 -10.35
CA GLN A 184 16.40 -12.30 -10.28
C GLN A 184 17.00 -12.14 -8.87
N LEU A 185 16.30 -11.47 -7.94
CA LEU A 185 16.83 -11.19 -6.60
C LEU A 185 16.77 -12.40 -5.66
N PHE A 186 15.88 -13.35 -5.90
CA PHE A 186 15.84 -14.60 -5.16
C PHE A 186 16.63 -15.65 -5.94
N TYR A 187 17.67 -16.22 -5.34
CA TYR A 187 18.39 -17.36 -5.91
C TYR A 187 17.41 -18.42 -6.41
N ASP A 188 17.71 -19.03 -7.56
CA ASP A 188 16.82 -19.93 -8.31
C ASP A 188 16.25 -21.11 -7.48
N ASP A 189 16.81 -21.40 -6.31
CA ASP A 189 16.47 -22.58 -5.51
C ASP A 189 15.51 -22.33 -4.33
N ILE A 190 15.24 -21.07 -3.94
CA ILE A 190 14.41 -20.79 -2.75
C ILE A 190 12.98 -20.48 -3.17
N PRO A 191 11.99 -21.35 -2.88
CA PRO A 191 10.59 -21.08 -3.15
C PRO A 191 10.08 -19.97 -2.22
N VAL A 192 9.61 -18.87 -2.79
CA VAL A 192 9.16 -17.69 -2.03
C VAL A 192 7.84 -17.19 -2.57
N GLN A 193 6.95 -16.79 -1.67
CA GLN A 193 5.74 -16.07 -2.00
C GLN A 193 5.60 -14.87 -1.07
N ILE A 194 5.34 -13.69 -1.63
CA ILE A 194 5.26 -12.46 -0.84
C ILE A 194 3.82 -12.07 -0.62
N VAL A 195 3.58 -11.52 0.57
CA VAL A 195 2.29 -11.01 1.00
C VAL A 195 2.48 -9.57 1.42
N ASN A 196 2.09 -8.63 0.56
CA ASN A 196 2.02 -7.23 0.92
C ASN A 196 0.75 -6.94 1.71
N ILE A 197 0.92 -6.34 2.89
CA ILE A 197 -0.16 -5.97 3.80
C ILE A 197 -0.18 -4.44 3.87
N SER A 198 -1.29 -3.83 3.46
CA SER A 198 -1.54 -2.41 3.67
C SER A 198 -1.51 -2.12 5.18
N TRP A 199 -0.84 -1.04 5.56
CA TRP A 199 -0.76 -0.65 6.97
C TRP A 199 -2.13 -0.32 7.58
N GLN A 200 -3.14 0.05 6.78
CA GLN A 200 -4.52 0.24 7.23
C GLN A 200 -5.27 -1.09 7.47
N ALA A 201 -4.77 -2.20 6.94
CA ALA A 201 -5.45 -3.50 6.92
C ALA A 201 -4.90 -4.51 7.92
N GLN A 202 -3.94 -4.14 8.77
CA GLN A 202 -3.33 -5.04 9.76
C GLN A 202 -4.38 -5.77 10.61
N GLY A 203 -5.41 -5.05 11.10
CA GLY A 203 -6.46 -5.63 11.95
C GLY A 203 -7.35 -6.67 11.26
N ARG A 204 -7.36 -6.74 9.92
CA ARG A 204 -8.10 -7.75 9.15
C ARG A 204 -7.22 -8.72 8.38
N ALA A 205 -5.90 -8.52 8.40
CA ALA A 205 -4.96 -9.36 7.66
C ALA A 205 -5.02 -10.83 8.12
N SER A 206 -5.21 -11.06 9.42
CA SER A 206 -5.34 -12.40 10.00
C SER A 206 -6.46 -13.21 9.33
N TRP A 207 -7.68 -12.65 9.27
CA TRP A 207 -8.82 -13.32 8.63
C TRP A 207 -8.59 -13.62 7.15
N VAL A 208 -8.13 -12.63 6.36
CA VAL A 208 -7.89 -12.80 4.92
C VAL A 208 -6.82 -13.85 4.65
N LEU A 209 -5.75 -13.87 5.46
CA LEU A 209 -4.66 -14.82 5.28
C LEU A 209 -5.03 -16.22 5.71
N LYS A 210 -5.83 -16.40 6.77
CA LYS A 210 -6.36 -17.72 7.15
C LYS A 210 -7.18 -18.33 6.01
N GLU A 211 -8.13 -17.58 5.46
CA GLU A 211 -8.96 -18.04 4.33
C GLU A 211 -8.10 -18.41 3.10
N TYR A 212 -7.05 -17.62 2.81
CA TYR A 212 -6.12 -17.95 1.74
C TYR A 212 -5.32 -19.22 2.03
N LEU A 213 -4.79 -19.35 3.25
CA LEU A 213 -3.92 -20.46 3.67
C LEU A 213 -4.68 -21.78 3.76
N ASP A 214 -5.95 -21.78 4.17
CA ASP A 214 -6.82 -22.97 4.17
C ASP A 214 -7.00 -23.57 2.77
N ASN A 215 -6.89 -22.73 1.73
CA ASN A 215 -7.06 -23.14 0.33
C ASN A 215 -5.74 -23.58 -0.34
N ILE A 216 -4.61 -23.54 0.38
CA ILE A 216 -3.31 -24.00 -0.13
C ILE A 216 -2.73 -25.10 0.76
N SER A 217 -1.87 -25.95 0.18
CA SER A 217 -1.22 -27.06 0.90
C SER A 217 -0.45 -26.53 2.12
N PRO A 218 -0.49 -27.21 3.29
CA PRO A 218 0.04 -26.72 4.57
C PRO A 218 1.58 -26.67 4.65
N ASP A 219 2.27 -26.92 3.54
CA ASP A 219 3.72 -27.00 3.50
C ASP A 219 4.32 -25.64 3.11
N PHE A 220 4.26 -24.72 4.07
CA PHE A 220 4.85 -23.40 3.97
C PHE A 220 5.56 -22.98 5.26
N ASN A 221 6.56 -22.11 5.11
CA ASN A 221 7.18 -21.42 6.22
C ASN A 221 6.63 -20.00 6.28
N LEU A 222 6.38 -19.50 7.48
CA LEU A 222 5.89 -18.14 7.69
C LEU A 222 7.02 -17.23 8.15
N ILE A 223 7.22 -16.13 7.44
CA ILE A 223 8.32 -15.21 7.68
C ILE A 223 7.76 -13.80 7.85
N SER A 224 7.96 -13.23 9.03
CA SER A 224 7.72 -11.80 9.27
C SER A 224 9.02 -11.03 9.21
N ILE A 225 9.02 -9.91 8.48
CA ILE A 225 10.20 -9.03 8.36
C ILE A 225 10.04 -7.71 9.15
N SER A 226 8.95 -7.57 9.90
CA SER A 226 8.65 -6.34 10.64
C SER A 226 8.06 -6.68 12.00
N PRO A 227 8.53 -6.02 13.09
CA PRO A 227 7.94 -6.22 14.42
C PRO A 227 6.43 -5.98 14.45
N LYS A 228 5.92 -5.12 13.57
CA LYS A 228 4.49 -4.82 13.46
C LYS A 228 3.66 -5.99 12.89
N LEU A 229 4.31 -6.98 12.28
CA LEU A 229 3.67 -8.17 11.72
C LEU A 229 4.01 -9.44 12.51
N ASP A 230 4.94 -9.39 13.48
CA ASP A 230 5.33 -10.56 14.27
C ASP A 230 4.14 -11.14 15.07
N GLN A 231 3.25 -10.29 15.59
CA GLN A 231 2.03 -10.76 16.25
C GLN A 231 1.13 -11.53 15.26
N LEU A 232 0.89 -10.97 14.07
CA LEU A 232 0.12 -11.63 13.02
C LEU A 232 0.77 -12.97 12.62
N ALA A 233 2.09 -13.01 12.51
CA ALA A 233 2.80 -14.23 12.17
C ALA A 233 2.65 -15.31 13.24
N ASN A 234 2.72 -14.94 14.53
CA ASN A 234 2.46 -15.86 15.63
C ASN A 234 1.01 -16.39 15.60
N GLU A 235 0.03 -15.52 15.39
CA GLU A 235 -1.39 -15.92 15.27
C GLU A 235 -1.62 -16.92 14.14
N LEU A 236 -1.00 -16.72 12.99
CA LEU A 236 -1.09 -17.64 11.86
C LEU A 236 -0.35 -18.95 12.13
N HIS A 237 0.83 -18.92 12.75
CA HIS A 237 1.56 -20.14 13.10
C HIS A 237 0.81 -21.00 14.13
N GLN A 238 0.09 -20.40 15.07
CA GLN A 238 -0.78 -21.12 16.00
C GLN A 238 -1.93 -21.85 15.30
N GLU A 239 -2.49 -21.25 14.25
CA GLU A 239 -3.53 -21.88 13.41
C GLU A 239 -2.96 -23.00 12.54
N PHE A 240 -1.73 -22.82 12.03
CA PHE A 240 -1.04 -23.76 11.15
C PHE A 240 0.26 -24.28 11.80
N PRO A 241 0.18 -25.16 12.82
CA PRO A 241 1.32 -25.53 13.66
C PRO A 241 2.39 -26.38 12.94
N SER A 242 2.08 -26.92 11.75
CA SER A 242 3.06 -27.63 10.91
C SER A 242 4.06 -26.70 10.20
N THR A 243 3.80 -25.39 10.20
CA THR A 243 4.63 -24.39 9.52
C THR A 243 5.87 -24.07 10.35
N ARG A 244 7.00 -23.75 9.71
CA ARG A 244 8.13 -23.13 10.43
C ARG A 244 7.92 -21.61 10.52
N LEU A 245 8.23 -21.01 11.65
CA LEU A 245 8.09 -19.56 11.89
C LEU A 245 9.47 -18.89 11.96
N GLY A 246 9.64 -17.79 11.22
CA GLY A 246 10.75 -16.85 11.38
C GLY A 246 10.20 -15.45 11.66
N LEU A 247 10.63 -14.83 12.75
CA LEU A 247 10.19 -13.50 13.19
C LEU A 247 11.22 -12.44 12.83
N SER A 248 10.82 -11.18 12.90
CA SER A 248 11.67 -10.08 12.44
C SER A 248 13.02 -9.99 13.18
N GLU A 249 13.09 -10.43 14.44
CA GLU A 249 14.32 -10.48 15.24
C GLU A 249 15.31 -11.55 14.79
N ASP A 250 14.81 -12.68 14.29
CA ASP A 250 15.64 -13.79 13.80
C ASP A 250 16.53 -13.36 12.62
N PHE A 251 16.05 -12.40 11.83
CA PHE A 251 16.77 -11.84 10.69
C PHE A 251 17.62 -10.62 11.05
N ARG A 252 17.44 -10.04 12.25
CA ARG A 252 18.27 -8.93 12.76
C ARG A 252 19.61 -9.38 13.34
N LEU A 253 19.69 -10.61 13.86
CA LEU A 253 20.84 -11.13 14.61
C LEU A 253 22.00 -11.65 13.74
N MET A 254 21.94 -11.45 12.41
CA MET A 254 22.98 -11.88 11.47
C MET A 254 23.72 -10.64 10.91
N GLU A 255 24.80 -10.22 11.56
CA GLU A 255 25.67 -9.06 11.21
C GLU A 255 25.99 -9.03 9.69
N ASP A 256 25.98 -7.90 8.95
CA ASP A 256 26.42 -6.53 9.22
C ASP A 256 25.34 -5.50 9.64
N SER A 257 25.60 -4.87 10.79
CA SER A 257 24.76 -3.88 11.49
C SER A 257 24.61 -2.50 10.79
N GLN A 258 25.32 -2.24 9.69
CA GLN A 258 25.18 -0.96 8.97
C GLN A 258 24.05 -0.96 7.92
N LEU A 259 23.67 -2.13 7.40
CA LEU A 259 22.56 -2.25 6.45
C LEU A 259 21.21 -2.33 7.17
N TYR A 260 21.08 -3.08 8.26
CA TYR A 260 19.79 -3.23 8.96
C TYR A 260 19.30 -1.94 9.64
N ASN A 261 20.22 -1.10 10.13
CA ASN A 261 19.88 0.20 10.70
C ASN A 261 19.59 1.27 9.63
N ASN A 262 20.15 1.13 8.42
CA ASN A 262 19.90 2.01 7.26
C ASN A 262 18.81 1.49 6.31
N LEU A 263 18.38 0.23 6.48
CA LEU A 263 17.13 -0.31 5.94
C LEU A 263 16.01 0.42 6.67
N ASN A 264 15.75 1.63 6.20
CA ASN A 264 14.43 2.17 6.18
C ASN A 264 13.57 1.02 5.61
N LEU A 265 12.84 0.28 6.46
CA LEU A 265 12.07 -0.95 6.12
C LEU A 265 11.16 -0.77 4.88
N ASN A 266 11.02 0.47 4.46
CA ASN A 266 10.46 1.02 3.23
C ASN A 266 11.19 0.62 1.91
N ASN A 267 12.42 0.11 1.92
CA ASN A 267 13.18 -0.36 0.74
C ASN A 267 13.88 -1.69 1.08
N ILE A 268 13.15 -2.80 1.02
CA ILE A 268 13.72 -4.13 1.23
C ILE A 268 14.59 -4.49 0.03
N ASP A 269 15.86 -4.79 0.27
CA ASP A 269 16.72 -5.47 -0.69
C ASP A 269 16.39 -6.97 -0.66
N TRP A 270 15.75 -7.45 -1.73
CA TRP A 270 15.28 -8.83 -1.80
C TRP A 270 16.42 -9.85 -1.95
N SER A 271 17.57 -9.47 -2.49
CA SER A 271 18.74 -10.36 -2.55
C SER A 271 19.37 -10.54 -1.18
N PHE A 272 19.41 -9.47 -0.39
CA PHE A 272 19.78 -9.56 1.00
C PHE A 272 18.80 -10.47 1.77
N MET A 273 17.48 -10.27 1.60
CA MET A 273 16.47 -11.12 2.24
C MET A 273 16.61 -12.60 1.87
N ALA A 274 16.84 -12.92 0.59
CA ALA A 274 17.03 -14.30 0.15
C ALA A 274 18.22 -14.98 0.86
N ASN A 275 19.33 -14.26 1.02
CA ASN A 275 20.49 -14.75 1.77
C ASN A 275 20.17 -15.00 3.25
N GLN A 276 19.43 -14.10 3.89
CA GLN A 276 19.04 -14.22 5.30
C GLN A 276 18.14 -15.43 5.54
N ILE A 277 17.12 -15.64 4.69
CA ILE A 277 16.25 -16.82 4.74
C ILE A 277 17.07 -18.11 4.62
N ARG A 278 18.01 -18.16 3.67
CA ARG A 278 18.87 -19.34 3.48
C ARG A 278 19.74 -19.64 4.70
N ARG A 279 20.33 -18.61 5.31
CA ARG A 279 21.16 -18.75 6.51
C ARG A 279 20.33 -19.21 7.70
N PHE A 280 19.20 -18.57 7.94
CA PHE A 280 18.27 -18.91 9.01
C PHE A 280 17.87 -20.38 9.00
N TRP A 281 17.44 -20.91 7.84
CA TRP A 281 17.06 -22.32 7.76
C TRP A 281 18.24 -23.28 7.86
N LYS A 282 19.41 -22.94 7.30
CA LYS A 282 20.64 -23.75 7.49
C LYS A 282 21.05 -23.84 8.95
N GLU A 283 21.01 -22.73 9.68
CA GLU A 283 21.33 -22.71 11.12
C GLU A 283 20.29 -23.47 11.95
N GLY A 284 19.00 -23.37 11.60
CA GLY A 284 17.93 -24.14 12.23
C GLY A 284 18.13 -25.66 12.09
N ASP A 285 18.48 -26.14 10.89
CA ASP A 285 18.75 -27.56 10.66
C ASP A 285 20.04 -28.03 11.38
N ILE A 286 21.05 -27.16 11.55
CA ILE A 286 22.27 -27.46 12.33
C ILE A 286 21.99 -27.50 13.84
N ARG A 287 21.09 -26.64 14.35
CA ARG A 287 20.69 -26.66 15.77
C ARG A 287 19.86 -27.91 16.10
N ALA A 288 18.95 -28.32 15.21
CA ALA A 288 18.16 -29.54 15.37
C ALA A 288 19.02 -30.83 15.34
N THR A 289 20.15 -30.81 14.65
CA THR A 289 21.09 -31.96 14.59
C THR A 289 22.09 -32.01 15.75
N ARG A 290 22.24 -30.93 16.53
CA ARG A 290 23.10 -30.88 17.73
C ARG A 290 22.35 -31.11 19.04
N SER A 291 21.02 -31.20 18.99
CA SER A 291 20.15 -31.47 20.15
C SER A 291 19.71 -32.93 20.26
N ASN A 292 20.34 -33.85 19.51
CA ASN A 292 20.18 -35.31 19.65
C ASN A 292 21.45 -35.93 20.24
#